data_AF-A0A850LII0-F1
#
_entry.id   AF-A0A850LII0-F1
#
_cell.length_a   1.000
_cell.length_b   1.000
_cell.length_c   1.000
_cell.angle_alpha   90.00
_cell.angle_beta   90.00
_cell.angle_gamma   90.00
#
_symmetry.space_group_name_H-M   'P 1'
#
loop_
_entity.id
_entity.type
_entity.pdbx_description
1 polymer ?
#
loop_
_entity_poly.entity_id
_entity_poly.type
_entity_poly.pdbx_seq_one_letter_code
_entity_poly.pdbx_strand_id
1 'polypeptide(L)'
;MGTSKIEKDFQFFQKANNYRLALGTLQSDFPDWRSELPDLAFANDCVLSALVSVFERSQSICPLNVDKDSLRRAAVAAAMFQNISLVETAVSKAQYIGASALIRQELEGVEVLRGILAGKQKDGATPRLKAFKFLGKGYSQLTGVSHLSLNEGITYLTGGRPFSYDPRYNKTYAEWLMKHHVLAVYGLATITAFDFRGFEEDHLTVSEEYHLTRALKVLGDSGFLQLKSPQSHP
;
A
#
# COMPACT_ATOMS: atom_id res chain seq x y z
N MET A 1 -3.89 -47.73 -27.72
CA MET A 1 -4.97 -47.30 -26.81
C MET A 1 -4.78 -45.81 -26.56
N GLY A 2 -5.66 -44.95 -27.08
CA GLY A 2 -5.58 -43.50 -26.85
C GLY A 2 -6.20 -43.16 -25.51
N THR A 3 -5.52 -42.37 -24.68
CA THR A 3 -6.08 -41.82 -23.44
C THR A 3 -7.38 -41.09 -23.74
N SER A 4 -8.39 -41.31 -22.88
CA SER A 4 -9.71 -40.72 -23.08
C SER A 4 -9.60 -39.18 -23.03
N LYS A 5 -10.53 -38.48 -23.69
CA LYS A 5 -10.56 -37.00 -23.67
C LYS A 5 -10.56 -36.44 -22.24
N ILE A 6 -11.31 -37.07 -21.34
CA ILE A 6 -11.42 -36.71 -19.92
C ILE A 6 -10.06 -36.84 -19.22
N GLU A 7 -9.30 -37.89 -19.53
CA GLU A 7 -7.99 -38.15 -18.94
C GLU A 7 -6.94 -37.13 -19.41
N LYS A 8 -7.00 -36.72 -20.69
CA LYS A 8 -6.17 -35.64 -21.24
C LYS A 8 -6.50 -34.29 -20.62
N ASP A 9 -7.79 -33.99 -20.43
CA ASP A 9 -8.25 -32.75 -19.81
C ASP A 9 -7.83 -32.69 -18.33
N PHE A 10 -7.94 -33.80 -17.60
CA PHE A 10 -7.47 -33.90 -16.22
C PHE A 10 -5.97 -33.67 -16.09
N GLN A 11 -5.15 -34.32 -16.93
CA GLN A 11 -3.70 -34.08 -16.98
C GLN A 11 -3.35 -32.63 -17.34
N PHE A 12 -4.15 -31.99 -18.21
CA PHE A 12 -3.97 -30.59 -18.55
C PHE A 12 -4.19 -29.67 -17.35
N PHE A 13 -5.26 -29.88 -16.58
CA PHE A 13 -5.54 -29.08 -15.39
C PHE A 13 -4.57 -29.35 -14.23
N GLN A 14 -4.02 -30.55 -14.12
CA GLN A 14 -2.96 -30.84 -13.15
C GLN A 14 -1.74 -29.94 -13.32
N LYS A 15 -1.42 -29.49 -14.54
CA LYS A 15 -0.30 -28.55 -14.77
C LYS A 15 -0.50 -27.22 -14.04
N ALA A 16 -1.73 -26.69 -14.05
CA ALA A 16 -2.04 -25.45 -13.33
C ALA A 16 -1.93 -25.66 -11.81
N ASN A 17 -2.34 -26.82 -11.29
CA ASN A 17 -2.19 -27.14 -9.87
C ASN A 17 -0.71 -27.25 -9.47
N ASN A 18 0.08 -27.99 -10.25
CA ASN A 18 1.52 -28.15 -10.02
C ASN A 18 2.25 -26.80 -10.09
N TYR A 19 1.87 -25.92 -11.02
CA TYR A 19 2.41 -24.57 -11.09
C TYR A 19 2.08 -23.74 -9.84
N ARG A 20 0.85 -23.79 -9.32
CA ARG A 20 0.48 -23.08 -8.09
C ARG A 20 1.25 -23.60 -6.87
N LEU A 21 1.44 -24.91 -6.77
CA LEU A 21 2.24 -25.53 -5.72
C LEU A 21 3.70 -25.09 -5.81
N ALA A 22 4.29 -25.14 -7.01
CA ALA A 22 5.66 -24.70 -7.26
C ALA A 22 5.86 -23.22 -6.94
N LEU A 23 4.94 -22.35 -7.35
CA LEU A 23 4.96 -20.93 -6.97
C LEU A 23 4.91 -20.73 -5.46
N GLY A 24 4.08 -21.51 -4.76
CA GLY A 24 3.98 -21.46 -3.30
C GLY A 24 5.33 -21.73 -2.63
N THR A 25 6.04 -22.75 -3.10
CA THR A 25 7.38 -23.12 -2.60
C THR A 25 8.45 -22.09 -2.98
N LEU A 26 8.47 -21.61 -4.23
CA LEU A 26 9.45 -20.61 -4.67
C LEU A 26 9.31 -19.28 -3.92
N GLN A 27 8.08 -18.95 -3.48
CA GLN A 27 7.79 -17.73 -2.76
C GLN A 27 7.91 -17.86 -1.23
N SER A 28 7.99 -19.08 -0.68
CA SER A 28 8.14 -19.29 0.77
C SER A 28 9.56 -19.10 1.28
N ASP A 29 10.55 -19.15 0.38
CA ASP A 29 11.97 -19.11 0.75
C ASP A 29 12.57 -17.71 0.74
N PHE A 30 11.78 -16.68 0.42
CA PHE A 30 12.26 -15.30 0.48
C PHE A 30 12.44 -14.84 1.93
N PRO A 31 13.48 -14.02 2.21
CA PRO A 31 13.60 -13.36 3.50
C PRO A 31 12.35 -12.53 3.79
N ASP A 32 11.80 -12.68 5.00
CA ASP A 32 10.73 -11.83 5.47
C ASP A 32 11.25 -10.39 5.58
N TRP A 33 10.66 -9.48 4.80
CA TRP A 33 11.05 -8.07 4.80
C TRP A 33 10.92 -7.46 6.20
N ARG A 34 10.00 -7.95 7.03
CA ARG A 34 9.81 -7.45 8.40
C ARG A 34 11.03 -7.74 9.27
N SER A 35 11.67 -8.89 9.05
CA SER A 35 12.92 -9.28 9.73
C SER A 35 14.12 -8.51 9.17
N GLU A 36 14.15 -8.27 7.85
CA GLU A 36 15.24 -7.57 7.17
C GLU A 36 15.22 -6.05 7.36
N LEU A 37 14.06 -5.47 7.64
CA LEU A 37 13.78 -4.03 7.74
C LEU A 37 13.00 -3.72 9.03
N PRO A 38 13.56 -4.02 10.21
CA PRO A 38 12.82 -3.95 11.48
C PRO A 38 12.27 -2.56 11.80
N ASP A 39 13.00 -1.50 11.46
CA ASP A 39 12.53 -0.12 11.68
C ASP A 39 11.29 0.20 10.83
N LEU A 40 11.26 -0.26 9.57
CA LEU A 40 10.09 -0.08 8.71
C LEU A 40 8.94 -1.00 9.11
N ALA A 41 9.21 -2.20 9.59
CA ALA A 41 8.18 -3.08 10.16
C ALA A 41 7.53 -2.41 11.37
N PHE A 42 8.35 -1.83 12.26
CA PHE A 42 7.87 -1.04 13.39
C PHE A 42 7.05 0.18 12.94
N ALA A 43 7.51 0.93 11.93
CA ALA A 43 6.77 2.07 11.39
C ALA A 43 5.43 1.64 10.79
N ASN A 44 5.40 0.52 10.08
CA ASN A 44 4.19 -0.07 9.50
C ASN A 44 3.19 -0.46 10.60
N ASP A 45 3.65 -1.16 11.64
CA ASP A 45 2.80 -1.55 12.75
C ASP A 45 2.26 -0.33 13.51
N CYS A 46 3.05 0.74 13.62
CA CYS A 46 2.60 2.01 14.20
C CYS A 46 1.46 2.66 13.38
N VAL A 47 1.61 2.80 12.06
CA VAL A 47 0.57 3.41 11.22
C VAL A 47 -0.68 2.53 11.14
N LEU A 48 -0.51 1.21 11.09
CA LEU A 48 -1.62 0.27 11.06
C LEU A 48 -2.39 0.26 12.39
N SER A 49 -1.69 0.28 13.53
CA SER A 49 -2.33 0.34 14.84
C SER A 49 -3.15 1.62 15.00
N ALA A 50 -2.60 2.76 14.58
CA ALA A 50 -3.34 4.03 14.59
C ALA A 50 -4.54 4.00 13.65
N LEU A 51 -4.40 3.45 12.43
CA LEU A 51 -5.50 3.32 11.48
C LEU A 51 -6.63 2.42 12.00
N VAL A 52 -6.29 1.26 12.55
CA VAL A 52 -7.26 0.33 13.13
C VAL A 52 -7.97 0.98 14.31
N SER A 53 -7.23 1.65 15.20
CA SER A 53 -7.82 2.43 16.29
C SER A 53 -8.85 3.42 15.76
N VAL A 54 -8.48 4.26 14.78
CA VAL A 54 -9.40 5.23 14.14
C VAL A 54 -10.65 4.55 13.57
N PHE A 55 -10.50 3.39 12.93
CA PHE A 55 -11.65 2.65 12.41
C PHE A 55 -12.52 2.06 13.53
N GLU A 56 -11.95 1.47 14.58
CA GLU A 56 -12.68 0.85 15.68
C GLU A 56 -13.59 1.83 16.41
N ARG A 57 -13.11 3.06 16.69
CA ARG A 57 -13.96 4.11 17.29
C ARG A 57 -15.15 4.49 16.39
N SER A 58 -15.06 4.22 15.09
CA SER A 58 -16.13 4.52 14.13
C SER A 58 -17.15 3.38 13.94
N GLN A 59 -16.85 2.14 14.37
CA GLN A 59 -17.63 0.94 14.06
C GLN A 59 -19.02 0.90 14.68
N SER A 60 -19.20 1.47 15.89
CA SER A 60 -20.48 1.41 16.60
C SER A 60 -21.46 2.51 16.22
N ILE A 61 -21.08 3.37 15.29
CA ILE A 61 -21.85 4.56 15.02
C ILE A 61 -22.62 4.37 13.69
N CYS A 62 -23.95 4.37 13.76
CA CYS A 62 -24.82 4.22 12.59
C CYS A 62 -25.33 5.60 12.16
N PRO A 63 -24.80 6.22 11.09
CA PRO A 63 -25.30 7.50 10.64
C PRO A 63 -26.69 7.32 10.00
N LEU A 64 -27.70 7.99 10.59
CA LEU A 64 -29.09 7.95 10.09
C LEU A 64 -29.27 8.67 8.74
N ASN A 65 -28.35 9.58 8.42
CA ASN A 65 -28.29 10.27 7.13
C ASN A 65 -26.83 10.36 6.69
N VAL A 66 -26.52 9.88 5.49
CA VAL A 66 -25.17 9.88 4.92
C VAL A 66 -25.24 10.61 3.59
N ASP A 67 -24.51 11.71 3.46
CA ASP A 67 -24.40 12.41 2.19
C ASP A 67 -23.53 11.62 1.20
N LYS A 68 -23.64 11.97 -0.08
CA LYS A 68 -22.92 11.28 -1.17
C LYS A 68 -21.40 11.35 -1.02
N ASP A 69 -20.85 12.44 -0.50
CA ASP A 69 -19.41 12.57 -0.37
C ASP A 69 -18.90 11.72 0.80
N SER A 70 -19.64 11.64 1.91
CA SER A 70 -19.32 10.71 3.00
C SER A 70 -19.32 9.24 2.55
N LEU A 71 -20.30 8.83 1.74
CA LEU A 71 -20.31 7.49 1.13
C LEU A 71 -19.09 7.26 0.22
N ARG A 72 -18.74 8.24 -0.61
CA ARG A 72 -17.58 8.15 -1.51
C ARG A 72 -16.27 8.04 -0.74
N ARG A 73 -16.09 8.80 0.33
CA ARG A 73 -14.88 8.73 1.16
C ARG A 73 -14.78 7.39 1.88
N ALA A 74 -15.87 6.92 2.48
CA ALA A 74 -15.91 5.60 3.12
C ALA A 74 -15.55 4.47 2.14
N ALA A 75 -16.05 4.52 0.89
CA ALA A 75 -15.73 3.54 -0.13
C ALA A 75 -14.23 3.54 -0.52
N VAL A 76 -13.64 4.73 -0.69
CA VAL A 76 -12.21 4.86 -1.01
C VAL A 76 -11.35 4.39 0.17
N ALA A 77 -11.68 4.80 1.41
CA ALA A 77 -10.96 4.38 2.61
C ALA A 77 -11.03 2.86 2.81
N ALA A 78 -12.20 2.25 2.61
CA ALA A 78 -12.37 0.80 2.69
C ALA A 78 -11.55 0.06 1.63
N ALA A 79 -11.55 0.53 0.38
CA ALA A 79 -10.75 -0.07 -0.69
C ALA A 79 -9.24 0.00 -0.38
N MET A 80 -8.77 1.13 0.17
CA MET A 80 -7.38 1.27 0.60
C MET A 80 -7.06 0.34 1.78
N PHE A 81 -7.92 0.27 2.79
CA PHE A 81 -7.71 -0.60 3.96
C PHE A 81 -7.58 -2.08 3.56
N GLN A 82 -8.42 -2.54 2.62
CA GLN A 82 -8.35 -3.91 2.09
C GLN A 82 -7.03 -4.18 1.35
N ASN A 83 -6.44 -3.16 0.72
CA ASN A 83 -5.19 -3.30 -0.03
C ASN A 83 -3.95 -3.44 0.86
N ILE A 84 -3.98 -3.00 2.13
CA ILE A 84 -2.80 -3.00 3.01
C ILE A 84 -2.16 -4.39 3.09
N SER A 85 -2.96 -5.40 3.43
CA SER A 85 -2.47 -6.79 3.53
C SER A 85 -1.95 -7.35 2.19
N LEU A 86 -2.51 -6.87 1.06
CA LEU A 86 -2.08 -7.27 -0.27
C LEU A 86 -0.71 -6.69 -0.61
N VAL A 87 -0.43 -5.44 -0.21
CA VAL A 87 0.89 -4.81 -0.37
C VAL A 87 1.94 -5.59 0.41
N GLU A 88 1.71 -5.81 1.71
CA GLU A 88 2.65 -6.53 2.58
C GLU A 88 2.94 -7.93 2.02
N THR A 89 1.89 -8.66 1.62
CA THR A 89 2.02 -10.00 1.03
C THR A 89 2.82 -9.96 -0.29
N ALA A 90 2.52 -9.00 -1.17
CA ALA A 90 3.21 -8.86 -2.44
C ALA A 90 4.69 -8.54 -2.25
N VAL A 91 5.04 -7.69 -1.27
CA VAL A 91 6.44 -7.39 -0.92
C VAL A 91 7.14 -8.62 -0.34
N SER A 92 6.52 -9.35 0.60
CA SER A 92 7.07 -10.58 1.17
C SER A 92 7.35 -11.66 0.11
N LYS A 93 6.53 -11.72 -0.93
CA LYS A 93 6.68 -12.68 -2.03
C LYS A 93 7.53 -12.17 -3.20
N ALA A 94 8.22 -11.04 -3.02
CA ALA A 94 8.98 -10.33 -4.05
C ALA A 94 8.18 -10.04 -5.34
N GLN A 95 6.84 -9.94 -5.24
CA GLN A 95 5.93 -9.58 -6.32
C GLN A 95 5.89 -8.07 -6.53
N TYR A 96 7.07 -7.49 -6.76
CA TYR A 96 7.32 -6.05 -6.71
C TYR A 96 6.55 -5.23 -7.74
N ILE A 97 6.20 -5.81 -8.89
CA ILE A 97 5.37 -5.14 -9.89
C ILE A 97 3.94 -4.95 -9.35
N GLY A 98 3.36 -6.00 -8.76
CA GLY A 98 2.06 -5.95 -8.13
C GLY A 98 2.04 -5.01 -6.93
N ALA A 99 3.07 -5.10 -6.06
CA ALA A 99 3.23 -4.18 -4.94
C ALA A 99 3.32 -2.71 -5.39
N SER A 100 4.04 -2.42 -6.48
CA SER A 100 4.16 -1.06 -7.03
C SER A 100 2.81 -0.51 -7.51
N ALA A 101 1.97 -1.36 -8.12
CA ALA A 101 0.63 -0.97 -8.55
C ALA A 101 -0.31 -0.71 -7.36
N LEU A 102 -0.27 -1.57 -6.34
CA LEU A 102 -1.07 -1.42 -5.13
C LEU A 102 -0.69 -0.16 -4.34
N ILE A 103 0.61 0.06 -4.08
CA ILE A 103 1.11 1.25 -3.37
C ILE A 103 0.76 2.53 -4.13
N ARG A 104 0.85 2.50 -5.47
CA ARG A 104 0.39 3.63 -6.29
C ARG A 104 -1.09 3.91 -6.06
N GLN A 105 -1.94 2.88 -6.05
CA GLN A 105 -3.36 3.01 -5.77
C GLN A 105 -3.62 3.59 -4.37
N GLU A 106 -2.83 3.20 -3.36
CA GLU A 106 -2.92 3.79 -2.01
C GLU A 106 -2.59 5.28 -2.01
N LEU A 107 -1.49 5.71 -2.64
CA LEU A 107 -1.12 7.13 -2.74
C LEU A 107 -2.18 7.95 -3.50
N GLU A 108 -2.69 7.41 -4.61
CA GLU A 108 -3.78 8.02 -5.37
C GLU A 108 -5.07 8.08 -4.53
N GLY A 109 -5.36 7.05 -3.74
CA GLY A 109 -6.51 6.99 -2.84
C GLY A 109 -6.48 8.08 -1.76
N VAL A 110 -5.33 8.33 -1.13
CA VAL A 110 -5.16 9.45 -0.18
C VAL A 110 -5.49 10.78 -0.86
N GLU A 111 -5.07 10.98 -2.11
CA GLU A 111 -5.37 12.21 -2.86
C GLU A 111 -6.83 12.34 -3.26
N VAL A 112 -7.48 11.23 -3.61
CA VAL A 112 -8.93 11.18 -3.83
C VAL A 112 -9.65 11.60 -2.56
N LEU A 113 -9.31 11.02 -1.40
CA LEU A 113 -9.93 11.37 -0.11
C LEU A 113 -9.76 12.86 0.20
N ARG A 114 -8.54 13.38 0.09
CA ARG A 114 -8.25 14.80 0.30
C ARG A 114 -9.00 15.70 -0.69
N GLY A 115 -9.10 15.28 -1.94
CA GLY A 115 -9.82 15.99 -2.98
C GLY A 115 -11.33 16.04 -2.73
N ILE A 116 -11.92 14.96 -2.20
CA ILE A 116 -13.34 14.92 -1.81
C ILE A 116 -13.58 15.88 -0.63
N LEU A 117 -12.76 15.82 0.42
CA LEU A 117 -12.85 16.74 1.57
C LEU A 117 -12.73 18.22 1.14
N ALA A 118 -11.92 18.51 0.12
CA ALA A 118 -11.76 19.85 -0.42
C ALA A 118 -12.84 20.27 -1.44
N GLY A 119 -13.85 19.43 -1.73
CA GLY A 119 -14.88 19.69 -2.74
C GLY A 119 -14.35 19.77 -4.17
N LYS A 120 -13.17 19.18 -4.44
CA LYS A 120 -12.43 19.31 -5.72
C LYS A 120 -12.39 18.02 -6.53
N GLN A 121 -12.67 16.87 -5.92
CA GLN A 121 -12.57 15.57 -6.59
C GLN A 121 -13.84 15.24 -7.37
N LYS A 122 -13.71 15.23 -8.69
CA LYS A 122 -14.76 14.77 -9.61
C LYS A 122 -14.70 13.26 -9.78
N ASP A 123 -15.87 12.65 -9.96
CA ASP A 123 -15.95 11.23 -10.29
C ASP A 123 -15.30 10.94 -11.66
N GLY A 124 -14.66 9.79 -11.79
CA GLY A 124 -13.89 9.39 -12.99
C GLY A 124 -12.63 10.21 -13.28
N ALA A 125 -12.32 11.25 -12.51
CA ALA A 125 -11.12 12.06 -12.72
C ALA A 125 -9.90 11.46 -12.01
N THR A 126 -8.80 11.29 -12.75
CA THR A 126 -7.52 10.86 -12.16
C THR A 126 -7.04 11.89 -11.12
N PRO A 127 -6.71 11.47 -9.89
CA PRO A 127 -6.24 12.38 -8.86
C PRO A 127 -4.89 13.00 -9.25
N ARG A 128 -4.69 14.27 -8.88
CA ARG A 128 -3.39 14.92 -9.00
C ARG A 128 -2.64 14.79 -7.69
N LEU A 129 -1.45 14.17 -7.70
CA LEU A 129 -0.59 14.00 -6.52
C LEU A 129 0.03 15.31 -6.01
N LYS A 130 -0.79 16.16 -5.41
CA LYS A 130 -0.37 17.47 -4.89
C LYS A 130 0.27 17.37 -3.50
N ALA A 131 -0.27 16.56 -2.58
CA ALA A 131 0.31 16.26 -1.27
C ALA A 131 1.61 15.48 -1.40
N PHE A 132 1.68 14.59 -2.39
CA PHE A 132 2.86 13.77 -2.65
C PHE A 132 3.78 14.32 -3.75
N LYS A 133 3.69 15.62 -4.05
CA LYS A 133 4.51 16.23 -5.11
C LYS A 133 6.02 16.05 -4.84
N PHE A 134 6.41 16.01 -3.57
CA PHE A 134 7.80 15.77 -3.16
C PHE A 134 8.33 14.38 -3.56
N LEU A 135 7.44 13.39 -3.75
CA LEU A 135 7.85 12.06 -4.23
C LEU A 135 8.41 12.13 -5.65
N GLY A 136 7.95 13.07 -6.49
CA GLY A 136 8.51 13.36 -7.81
C GLY A 136 8.92 12.11 -8.60
N LYS A 137 10.24 11.86 -8.66
CA LYS A 137 10.84 10.70 -9.34
C LYS A 137 10.36 9.36 -8.79
N GLY A 138 10.15 9.23 -7.48
CA GLY A 138 9.69 8.00 -6.85
C GLY A 138 8.31 7.57 -7.34
N TYR A 139 7.37 8.52 -7.43
CA TYR A 139 6.06 8.24 -8.02
C TYR A 139 6.14 7.89 -9.52
N SER A 140 7.01 8.58 -10.27
CA SER A 140 7.24 8.25 -11.68
C SER A 140 7.80 6.84 -11.86
N GLN A 141 8.64 6.38 -10.94
CA GLN A 141 9.15 5.00 -10.94
C GLN A 141 8.05 3.99 -10.61
N LEU A 142 7.22 4.23 -9.59
CA LEU A 142 6.04 3.40 -9.29
C LEU A 142 5.15 3.27 -10.53
N THR A 143 4.87 4.40 -11.19
CA THR A 143 4.08 4.45 -12.41
C THR A 143 4.72 3.60 -13.51
N GLY A 144 6.02 3.79 -13.78
CA GLY A 144 6.72 3.06 -14.83
C GLY A 144 6.78 1.56 -14.61
N VAL A 145 6.98 1.10 -13.36
CA VAL A 145 6.94 -0.33 -13.04
C VAL A 145 5.51 -0.87 -13.14
N SER A 146 4.52 -0.17 -12.58
CA SER A 146 3.11 -0.59 -12.60
C SER A 146 2.52 -0.68 -14.01
N HIS A 147 2.97 0.17 -14.93
CA HIS A 147 2.54 0.18 -16.34
C HIS A 147 3.39 -0.71 -17.24
N LEU A 148 4.31 -1.49 -16.68
CA LEU A 148 5.22 -2.35 -17.43
C LEU A 148 6.09 -1.60 -18.46
N SER A 149 6.44 -0.34 -18.19
CA SER A 149 7.20 0.51 -19.12
C SER A 149 8.68 0.70 -18.75
N LEU A 150 9.09 0.29 -17.55
CA LEU A 150 10.50 0.28 -17.11
C LEU A 150 11.15 -1.10 -17.35
N ASN A 151 11.34 -1.44 -18.62
CA ASN A 151 11.75 -2.78 -19.08
C ASN A 151 12.96 -3.34 -18.34
N GLU A 152 14.06 -2.59 -18.22
CA GLU A 152 15.28 -3.06 -17.55
C GLU A 152 15.04 -3.40 -16.07
N GLY A 153 14.31 -2.53 -15.36
CA GLY A 153 13.95 -2.75 -13.96
C GLY A 153 13.03 -3.96 -13.79
N ILE A 154 12.03 -4.09 -14.67
CA ILE A 154 11.11 -5.23 -14.68
C ILE A 154 11.87 -6.53 -14.93
N THR A 155 12.69 -6.57 -15.98
CA THR A 155 13.55 -7.72 -16.30
C THR A 155 14.41 -8.11 -15.10
N TYR A 156 15.03 -7.15 -14.42
CA TYR A 156 15.80 -7.42 -13.21
C TYR A 156 14.96 -8.03 -12.07
N LEU A 157 13.80 -7.43 -11.77
CA LEU A 157 12.93 -7.84 -10.66
C LEU A 157 12.26 -9.20 -10.91
N THR A 158 12.03 -9.57 -12.17
CA THR A 158 11.42 -10.86 -12.55
C THR A 158 12.45 -11.95 -12.88
N GLY A 159 13.71 -11.80 -12.46
CA GLY A 159 14.75 -12.82 -12.65
C GLY A 159 15.42 -12.84 -14.05
N GLY A 160 14.90 -12.07 -15.00
CA GLY A 160 15.61 -11.63 -16.20
C GLY A 160 15.94 -12.69 -17.25
N ARG A 161 15.35 -13.88 -17.17
CA ARG A 161 15.58 -14.97 -18.14
C ARG A 161 14.29 -15.31 -18.89
N PRO A 162 14.34 -15.55 -20.21
CA PRO A 162 13.21 -16.10 -20.94
C PRO A 162 12.68 -17.35 -20.24
N PHE A 163 11.37 -17.41 -20.04
CA PHE A 163 10.66 -18.53 -19.39
C PHE A 163 10.97 -18.77 -17.91
N SER A 164 11.72 -17.88 -17.25
CA SER A 164 11.80 -17.81 -15.80
C SER A 164 10.79 -16.80 -15.29
N TYR A 165 9.96 -17.23 -14.33
CA TYR A 165 8.93 -16.40 -13.71
C TYR A 165 9.21 -16.20 -12.21
N ASP A 166 10.41 -16.58 -11.77
CA ASP A 166 10.80 -16.54 -10.37
C ASP A 166 11.18 -15.10 -10.02
N PRO A 167 10.48 -14.48 -9.05
CA PRO A 167 10.81 -13.13 -8.66
C PRO A 167 12.18 -13.11 -7.98
N ARG A 168 12.91 -12.03 -8.18
CA ARG A 168 14.20 -11.81 -7.51
C ARG A 168 13.99 -10.91 -6.32
N TYR A 169 14.21 -11.43 -5.11
CA TYR A 169 14.22 -10.60 -3.91
C TYR A 169 15.26 -9.46 -4.03
N ASN A 170 14.82 -8.26 -3.69
CA ASN A 170 15.62 -7.05 -3.69
C ASN A 170 15.27 -6.22 -2.44
N LYS A 171 16.14 -6.31 -1.43
CA LYS A 171 15.97 -5.59 -0.15
C LYS A 171 15.78 -4.09 -0.35
N THR A 172 16.59 -3.45 -1.19
CA THR A 172 16.52 -2.00 -1.43
C THR A 172 15.20 -1.60 -2.07
N TYR A 173 14.70 -2.40 -3.01
CA TYR A 173 13.40 -2.12 -3.64
C TYR A 173 12.23 -2.39 -2.67
N ALA A 174 12.32 -3.45 -1.86
CA ALA A 174 11.36 -3.72 -0.79
C ALA A 174 11.31 -2.57 0.22
N GLU A 175 12.46 -2.09 0.68
CA GLU A 175 12.58 -0.94 1.58
C GLU A 175 11.95 0.31 0.97
N TRP A 176 12.24 0.57 -0.31
CA TRP A 176 11.68 1.71 -1.02
C TRP A 176 10.15 1.61 -1.17
N LEU A 177 9.61 0.45 -1.50
CA LEU A 177 8.17 0.21 -1.56
C LEU A 177 7.51 0.40 -0.19
N MET A 178 8.07 -0.19 0.86
CA MET A 178 7.52 -0.09 2.21
C MET A 178 7.52 1.34 2.75
N LYS A 179 8.53 2.16 2.41
CA LYS A 179 8.52 3.60 2.74
C LYS A 179 7.32 4.33 2.12
N HIS A 180 6.96 4.01 0.88
CA HIS A 180 5.78 4.59 0.22
C HIS A 180 4.47 4.07 0.81
N HIS A 181 4.41 2.77 1.09
CA HIS A 181 3.26 2.13 1.74
C HIS A 181 2.97 2.77 3.10
N VAL A 182 3.95 2.82 4.00
CA VAL A 182 3.82 3.43 5.33
C VAL A 182 3.34 4.88 5.24
N LEU A 183 3.87 5.64 4.28
CA LEU A 183 3.43 7.02 4.03
C LEU A 183 1.96 7.09 3.57
N ALA A 184 1.51 6.18 2.72
CA ALA A 184 0.14 6.13 2.25
C ALA A 184 -0.83 5.75 3.37
N VAL A 185 -0.47 4.75 4.19
CA VAL A 185 -1.26 4.31 5.36
C VAL A 185 -1.31 5.40 6.43
N TYR A 186 -0.21 6.12 6.66
CA TYR A 186 -0.20 7.34 7.49
C TYR A 186 -1.22 8.36 6.99
N GLY A 187 -1.24 8.62 5.67
CA GLY A 187 -2.17 9.55 5.04
C GLY A 187 -3.63 9.12 5.20
N LEU A 188 -3.90 7.81 5.05
CA LEU A 188 -5.21 7.24 5.28
C LEU A 188 -5.65 7.43 6.73
N ALA A 189 -4.84 7.02 7.71
CA ALA A 189 -5.15 7.16 9.13
C ALA A 189 -5.47 8.62 9.51
N THR A 190 -4.63 9.54 9.03
CA THR A 190 -4.81 10.97 9.26
C THR A 190 -6.13 11.46 8.69
N ILE A 191 -6.41 11.19 7.40
CA ILE A 191 -7.63 11.68 6.75
C ILE A 191 -8.88 11.05 7.35
N THR A 192 -8.86 9.74 7.59
CA THR A 192 -9.98 9.00 8.17
C THR A 192 -10.32 9.50 9.58
N ALA A 193 -9.31 9.88 10.38
CA ALA A 193 -9.54 10.49 11.69
C ALA A 193 -10.34 11.80 11.61
N PHE A 194 -10.10 12.62 10.57
CA PHE A 194 -10.84 13.87 10.34
C PHE A 194 -12.21 13.66 9.66
N ASP A 195 -12.45 12.50 9.07
CA ASP A 195 -13.65 12.24 8.25
C ASP A 195 -14.82 11.67 9.06
N PHE A 196 -14.52 10.80 10.03
CA PHE A 196 -15.54 10.10 10.79
C PHE A 196 -16.07 10.94 11.98
N ARG A 197 -16.91 11.95 11.63
CA ARG A 197 -18.05 12.56 12.37
C ARG A 197 -17.83 13.86 13.15
N GLY A 198 -18.81 14.76 12.97
CA GLY A 198 -18.94 16.05 13.65
C GLY A 198 -19.44 15.99 15.10
N PHE A 199 -18.70 15.32 15.98
CA PHE A 199 -18.88 15.45 17.43
C PHE A 199 -17.49 15.57 18.10
N GLU A 200 -17.17 16.80 18.51
CA GLU A 200 -16.22 17.27 19.53
C GLU A 200 -14.77 16.73 19.61
N GLU A 201 -14.38 15.68 18.89
CA GLU A 201 -13.00 15.16 18.80
C GLU A 201 -12.51 15.15 17.35
N ASP A 202 -12.30 16.34 16.78
CA ASP A 202 -11.78 16.58 15.42
C ASP A 202 -10.27 16.22 15.26
N HIS A 203 -9.78 15.19 15.94
CA HIS A 203 -8.34 14.95 16.05
C HIS A 203 -8.02 13.49 16.34
N LEU A 204 -6.80 13.12 15.94
CA LEU A 204 -6.15 11.91 16.44
C LEU A 204 -6.10 11.97 17.97
N THR A 205 -6.37 10.84 18.63
CA THR A 205 -6.09 10.70 20.05
C THR A 205 -4.59 10.83 20.29
N VAL A 206 -4.19 11.17 21.53
CA VAL A 206 -2.77 11.25 21.92
C VAL A 206 -2.00 9.96 21.58
N SER A 207 -2.65 8.80 21.72
CA SER A 207 -2.05 7.51 21.38
C SER A 207 -1.86 7.34 19.88
N GLU A 208 -2.87 7.66 19.06
CA GLU A 208 -2.79 7.56 17.60
C GLU A 208 -1.75 8.54 17.05
N GLU A 209 -1.74 9.78 17.52
CA GLU A 209 -0.75 10.79 17.15
C GLU A 209 0.67 10.36 17.53
N TYR A 210 0.86 9.77 18.71
CA TYR A 210 2.14 9.24 19.15
C TYR A 210 2.67 8.17 18.18
N HIS A 211 1.85 7.18 17.81
CA HIS A 211 2.27 6.11 16.90
C HIS A 211 2.52 6.64 15.48
N LEU A 212 1.66 7.52 14.97
CA LEU A 212 1.87 8.14 13.66
C LEU A 212 3.15 8.98 13.63
N THR A 213 3.47 9.71 14.70
CA THR A 213 4.72 10.47 14.84
C THR A 213 5.94 9.55 14.85
N ARG A 214 5.86 8.41 15.54
CA ARG A 214 6.93 7.40 15.55
C ARG A 214 7.20 6.84 14.15
N ALA A 215 6.16 6.56 13.38
CA ALA A 215 6.32 6.12 12.00
C ALA A 215 6.95 7.19 11.10
N LEU A 216 6.50 8.44 11.20
CA LEU A 216 7.12 9.56 10.47
C LEU A 216 8.58 9.76 10.86
N LYS A 217 8.93 9.58 12.13
CA LYS A 217 10.32 9.65 12.60
C LYS A 217 11.19 8.62 11.89
N VAL A 218 10.74 7.37 11.77
CA VAL A 218 11.47 6.34 11.00
C VAL A 218 11.66 6.76 9.54
N LEU A 219 10.61 7.27 8.90
CA LEU A 219 10.72 7.75 7.52
C LEU A 219 11.67 8.95 7.40
N GLY A 220 11.66 9.85 8.37
CA GLY A 220 12.57 11.01 8.44
C GLY A 220 14.02 10.62 8.67
N ASP A 221 14.28 9.75 9.65
CA ASP A 221 15.61 9.26 9.99
C ASP A 221 16.22 8.45 8.82
N SER A 222 15.38 7.79 8.02
CA SER A 222 15.81 7.09 6.79
C SER A 222 16.13 8.02 5.61
N GLY A 223 15.94 9.34 5.77
CA GLY A 223 16.11 10.34 4.72
C GLY A 223 15.00 10.34 3.66
N PHE A 224 13.94 9.53 3.84
CA PHE A 224 12.82 9.46 2.91
C PHE A 224 11.94 10.71 2.96
N LEU A 225 11.72 11.23 4.17
CA LEU A 225 11.03 12.51 4.40
C LEU A 225 12.01 13.54 4.94
N GLN A 226 11.99 14.74 4.37
CA GLN A 226 12.66 15.89 4.97
C GLN A 226 11.73 16.52 6.01
N LEU A 227 11.82 16.06 7.25
CA LEU A 227 11.11 16.69 8.36
C LEU A 227 11.76 18.04 8.64
N LYS A 228 11.02 19.14 8.47
CA LYS A 228 11.49 20.45 8.95
C LYS A 228 11.58 20.38 10.47
N SER A 229 12.75 20.63 11.03
CA SER A 229 12.87 20.86 12.47
C SER A 229 11.90 21.97 12.86
N PRO A 230 11.17 21.85 13.99
CA PRO A 230 10.30 22.92 14.45
C PRO A 230 11.15 24.18 14.58
N GLN A 231 10.77 25.24 13.87
CA GLN A 231 11.41 26.55 14.05
C GLN A 231 11.19 26.91 15.52
N SER A 232 12.27 26.98 16.29
CA SER A 232 12.25 27.62 17.59
C SER A 232 11.86 29.07 17.33
N HIS A 233 10.59 29.40 17.55
CA HIS A 233 10.17 30.78 17.63
C HIS A 233 10.95 31.40 18.81
N PRO A 234 11.70 32.50 18.58
CA PRO A 234 12.32 33.26 19.66
C PRO A 234 11.26 33.91 20.56
#